data_AF-A0A0R3SPC6-F1
#
_entry.id   AF-A0A0R3SPC6-F1
#
_cell.length_a   1.000
_cell.length_b   1.000
_cell.length_c   1.000
_cell.angle_alpha   90.00
_cell.angle_beta   90.00
_cell.angle_gamma   90.00
#
_symmetry.space_group_name_H-M   'P 1'
#
loop_
_entity.id
_entity.type
_entity.pdbx_description
1 polymer ?
#
loop_
_entity_poly.entity_id
_entity_poly.type
_entity_poly.pdbx_seq_one_letter_code
_entity_poly.pdbx_strand_id
1 'polypeptide(L)'
;MHIEIFDTFIEYNNFLEFEEVRISSSNEVLYVHQNEMAVVKYDCSSKNDSSLPRYAGTSEMTSCLAVILTSSIGFSIGHLDGSYYEMTKEFFEVSVEHLNQSTEEILDVHIVGGFLDERGFSVKLTSQIMFYLLTSPHRFRLKTLFCYYLNDRPRTESGGGQIHEPIVRAVVFDIETGTVKPASIEPNARGPLSVLRNASLYSDTLHINSIFDPVARVLRFVEFNIPLRNMVHLAQRARQINAELANCSTTPRQETNHFYDMLRLTGDLVAHMLVERKNFFENGNLEFSTGPNNNLRELEEVQISSSDEILYVHKNEMAVAKCTSADIDDTLPRYAGASEMTFQLLVILSTSRGFSIGHLDRSGHDLIKDFFDASLATLSKKNGDEYIDLHMVGGFNDDRGLSEKLTRRIIGYLMGSNQTFLLKTYFCLDMNDQLIGDKIHAPVHRAMVFDIKMRSVKPASITPAAWGPLLVLRNASLYALSETPHMSNILDPLSHRLCFKPFMIHWKKMVELAQLASKAKARLALYSKTPQQESDHFYNLLRRTSGLVGYMLVSGNDFFEGRNLELSLDVTKKQWTPLNPQTESAKKHQLALNY
;
A
#
# COMPACT_ATOMS: atom_id res chain seq x y z
N MET A 1 -4.93 53.03 5.06
CA MET A 1 -4.00 52.67 3.98
C MET A 1 -3.47 51.23 4.04
N HIS A 2 -2.75 50.77 5.08
CA HIS A 2 -2.24 49.37 5.12
C HIS A 2 -3.32 48.29 5.37
N ILE A 3 -4.39 48.61 6.10
CA ILE A 3 -5.51 47.68 6.38
C ILE A 3 -6.42 47.54 5.14
N GLU A 4 -6.72 48.63 4.44
CA GLU A 4 -7.59 48.63 3.25
C GLU A 4 -7.03 47.82 2.06
N ILE A 5 -5.71 47.75 1.86
CA ILE A 5 -5.11 46.93 0.78
C ILE A 5 -5.26 45.44 1.09
N PHE A 6 -5.11 45.06 2.36
CA PHE A 6 -5.32 43.68 2.80
C PHE A 6 -6.81 43.33 2.72
N ASP A 7 -7.70 44.17 3.24
CA ASP A 7 -9.15 43.95 3.17
C ASP A 7 -9.64 43.82 1.72
N THR A 8 -9.12 44.64 0.79
CA THR A 8 -9.42 44.52 -0.65
C THR A 8 -8.85 43.22 -1.23
N PHE A 9 -7.64 42.79 -0.83
CA PHE A 9 -7.07 41.51 -1.26
C PHE A 9 -7.87 40.30 -0.73
N ILE A 10 -8.44 40.42 0.48
CA ILE A 10 -9.32 39.42 1.11
C ILE A 10 -10.68 39.37 0.40
N GLU A 11 -11.30 40.52 0.12
CA GLU A 11 -12.59 40.60 -0.60
C GLU A 11 -12.51 40.01 -2.02
N TYR A 12 -11.32 39.97 -2.63
CA TYR A 12 -11.07 39.30 -3.91
C TYR A 12 -10.62 37.83 -3.79
N ASN A 13 -10.24 37.36 -2.59
CA ASN A 13 -9.81 35.98 -2.32
C ASN A 13 -10.94 35.20 -1.61
N ASN A 14 -12.01 34.92 -2.36
CA ASN A 14 -13.15 34.10 -1.97
C ASN A 14 -12.79 32.60 -1.84
N PHE A 15 -11.71 32.27 -1.13
CA PHE A 15 -11.20 30.91 -1.02
C PHE A 15 -12.23 29.93 -0.42
N LEU A 16 -13.11 30.42 0.46
CA LEU A 16 -14.21 29.65 1.05
C LEU A 16 -15.45 29.50 0.13
N GLU A 17 -15.53 30.23 -0.99
CA GLU A 17 -16.62 30.02 -1.96
C GLU A 17 -16.34 28.83 -2.89
N PHE A 18 -15.11 28.34 -2.94
CA PHE A 18 -14.80 27.11 -3.67
C PHE A 18 -15.45 25.91 -3.01
N GLU A 19 -16.00 25.02 -3.83
CA GLU A 19 -16.49 23.72 -3.37
C GLU A 19 -15.34 22.90 -2.78
N GLU A 20 -15.54 22.36 -1.57
CA GLU A 20 -14.58 21.48 -0.91
C GLU A 20 -14.41 20.18 -1.70
N VAL A 21 -13.17 19.90 -2.10
CA VAL A 21 -12.83 18.66 -2.82
C VAL A 21 -12.69 17.51 -1.81
N ARG A 22 -13.46 16.43 -2.00
CA ARG A 22 -13.35 15.23 -1.18
C ARG A 22 -12.49 14.18 -1.86
N ILE A 23 -11.49 13.68 -1.16
CA ILE A 23 -10.53 12.71 -1.66
C ILE A 23 -10.51 11.49 -0.75
N SER A 24 -10.77 10.32 -1.33
CA SER A 24 -10.91 9.06 -0.59
C SER A 24 -9.92 7.98 -1.05
N SER A 25 -9.18 8.22 -2.13
CA SER A 25 -8.22 7.27 -2.69
C SER A 25 -6.86 7.92 -2.95
N SER A 26 -5.79 7.18 -2.68
CA SER A 26 -4.41 7.65 -2.93
C SER A 26 -4.09 7.81 -4.41
N ASN A 27 -4.94 7.29 -5.30
CA ASN A 27 -4.79 7.46 -6.75
C ASN A 27 -5.32 8.81 -7.24
N GLU A 28 -6.10 9.51 -6.42
CA GLU A 28 -6.68 10.80 -6.77
C GLU A 28 -5.73 11.96 -6.44
N VAL A 29 -4.75 11.74 -5.55
CA VAL A 29 -3.90 12.80 -5.01
C VAL A 29 -2.43 12.41 -4.87
N LEU A 30 -1.55 13.29 -5.32
CA LEU A 30 -0.14 13.30 -4.91
C LEU A 30 -0.09 13.93 -3.51
N TYR A 31 -0.20 13.09 -2.49
CA TYR A 31 -0.26 13.55 -1.10
C TYR A 31 1.14 13.92 -0.59
N VAL A 32 1.26 15.08 0.07
CA VAL A 32 2.49 15.57 0.72
C VAL A 32 2.27 15.63 2.23
N HIS A 33 3.06 14.88 3.02
CA HIS A 33 3.02 14.97 4.49
C HIS A 33 3.75 16.22 4.99
N GLN A 34 3.58 16.53 6.27
CA GLN A 34 4.36 17.56 6.95
C GLN A 34 5.87 17.37 6.71
N ASN A 35 6.58 18.47 6.44
CA ASN A 35 8.00 18.54 6.07
C ASN A 35 8.40 17.77 4.81
N GLU A 36 7.43 17.43 3.96
CA GLU A 36 7.66 16.98 2.60
C GLU A 36 7.38 18.11 1.60
N MET A 37 7.94 17.97 0.41
CA MET A 37 7.59 18.73 -0.78
C MET A 37 7.56 17.86 -2.02
N ALA A 38 6.85 18.31 -3.04
CA ALA A 38 6.92 17.75 -4.38
C ALA A 38 7.08 18.88 -5.40
N VAL A 39 7.95 18.67 -6.40
CA VAL A 39 8.10 19.56 -7.55
C VAL A 39 7.80 18.77 -8.80
N VAL A 40 6.86 19.25 -9.59
CA VAL A 40 6.36 18.57 -10.78
C VAL A 40 6.47 19.49 -11.98
N LYS A 41 7.06 19.00 -13.07
CA LYS A 41 7.04 19.68 -14.37
C LYS A 41 5.94 19.08 -15.23
N TYR A 42 5.20 19.88 -15.99
CA TYR A 42 4.25 19.35 -16.96
C TYR A 42 5.00 18.65 -18.11
N ASP A 43 4.42 17.58 -18.65
CA ASP A 43 4.95 17.00 -19.89
C ASP A 43 4.60 17.93 -21.07
N CYS A 44 5.56 18.12 -21.98
CA CYS A 44 5.44 19.02 -23.14
C CYS A 44 4.38 18.55 -24.15
N SER A 45 3.79 17.36 -23.96
CA SER A 45 2.95 16.68 -24.95
C SER A 45 1.44 16.83 -24.75
N SER A 46 0.92 17.07 -23.54
CA SER A 46 -0.46 17.51 -23.27
C SER A 46 -0.68 17.82 -21.78
N LYS A 47 -1.71 18.62 -21.45
CA LYS A 47 -2.15 18.85 -20.05
C LYS A 47 -2.77 17.61 -19.37
N ASN A 48 -2.93 16.49 -20.10
CA ASN A 48 -3.41 15.22 -19.58
C ASN A 48 -2.23 14.27 -19.40
N ASP A 49 -1.40 14.51 -18.39
CA ASP A 49 -0.32 13.61 -18.03
C ASP A 49 -0.91 12.40 -17.30
N SER A 50 -1.08 11.28 -18.01
CA SER A 50 -1.59 10.01 -17.45
C SER A 50 -0.73 9.41 -16.32
N SER A 51 0.44 9.99 -16.03
CA SER A 51 1.34 9.58 -14.94
C SER A 51 1.14 10.34 -13.64
N LEU A 52 0.30 11.37 -13.61
CA LEU A 52 0.03 12.15 -12.40
C LEU A 52 -1.44 12.00 -11.98
N PRO A 53 -1.73 11.96 -10.66
CA PRO A 53 -3.09 12.09 -10.17
C PRO A 53 -3.67 13.47 -10.53
N ARG A 54 -5.00 13.61 -10.47
CA ARG A 54 -5.67 14.88 -10.76
C ARG A 54 -5.29 15.99 -9.77
N TYR A 55 -5.07 15.62 -8.51
CA TYR A 55 -4.77 16.56 -7.45
C TYR A 55 -3.35 16.38 -6.90
N ALA A 56 -2.76 17.46 -6.41
CA ALA A 56 -1.64 17.41 -5.46
C ALA A 56 -2.09 18.11 -4.17
N GLY A 57 -1.87 17.53 -3.00
CA GLY A 57 -2.53 18.02 -1.80
C GLY A 57 -1.88 17.64 -0.50
N THR A 58 -2.35 18.31 0.56
CA THR A 58 -1.93 18.04 1.92
C THR A 58 -3.05 18.30 2.92
N SER A 59 -2.99 17.68 4.09
CA SER A 59 -4.04 17.73 5.11
C SER A 59 -3.50 17.74 6.54
N GLU A 60 -4.40 17.71 7.53
CA GLU A 60 -4.10 17.80 8.96
C GLU A 60 -3.36 19.08 9.37
N MET A 61 -3.48 20.15 8.59
CA MET A 61 -2.85 21.41 8.93
C MET A 61 -3.52 22.02 10.15
N THR A 62 -2.78 22.15 11.23
CA THR A 62 -3.17 22.94 12.41
C THR A 62 -2.39 24.24 12.41
N SER A 63 -1.19 24.26 13.00
CA SER A 63 -0.30 25.44 13.02
C SER A 63 0.60 25.56 11.79
N CYS A 64 0.70 24.49 11.00
CA CYS A 64 1.50 24.39 9.78
C CYS A 64 0.78 25.00 8.56
N LEU A 65 1.54 25.22 7.48
CA LEU A 65 1.09 25.93 6.28
C LEU A 65 1.43 25.13 5.02
N ALA A 66 0.46 25.01 4.12
CA ALA A 66 0.69 24.59 2.75
C ALA A 66 1.17 25.79 1.93
N VAL A 67 2.26 25.60 1.18
CA VAL A 67 2.76 26.57 0.20
C VAL A 67 2.80 25.90 -1.16
N ILE A 68 2.14 26.53 -2.14
CA ILE A 68 2.07 26.04 -3.52
C ILE A 68 2.64 27.12 -4.43
N LEU A 69 3.59 26.75 -5.29
CA LEU A 69 4.14 27.61 -6.33
C LEU A 69 3.70 27.07 -7.69
N THR A 70 3.24 27.96 -8.57
CA THR A 70 2.83 27.57 -9.92
C THR A 70 3.54 28.42 -10.96
N SER A 71 3.85 27.80 -12.10
CA SER A 71 4.43 28.45 -13.26
C SER A 71 3.81 27.87 -14.54
N SER A 72 4.26 28.38 -15.69
CA SER A 72 3.82 27.89 -17.00
C SER A 72 4.22 26.43 -17.27
N ILE A 73 5.26 25.94 -16.59
CA ILE A 73 5.85 24.61 -16.83
C ILE A 73 5.65 23.62 -15.71
N GLY A 74 4.97 23.98 -14.62
CA GLY A 74 4.77 23.06 -13.53
C GLY A 74 4.24 23.71 -12.26
N PHE A 75 4.34 22.95 -11.18
CA PHE A 75 4.01 23.40 -9.84
C PHE A 75 4.93 22.75 -8.81
N SER A 76 5.00 23.36 -7.62
CA SER A 76 5.49 22.71 -6.42
C SER A 76 4.50 22.89 -5.29
N ILE A 77 4.51 21.94 -4.35
CA ILE A 77 3.71 21.98 -3.13
C ILE A 77 4.58 21.53 -1.97
N GLY A 78 4.51 22.24 -0.85
CA GLY A 78 5.20 21.91 0.38
C GLY A 78 4.28 22.08 1.59
N HIS A 79 4.42 21.20 2.58
CA HIS A 79 3.75 21.33 3.87
C HIS A 79 4.79 21.74 4.92
N LEU A 80 4.84 23.02 5.25
CA LEU A 80 5.86 23.59 6.13
C LEU A 80 5.32 23.69 7.56
N ASP A 81 6.17 23.42 8.56
CA ASP A 81 5.78 23.46 9.98
C ASP A 81 6.45 24.56 10.81
N GLY A 82 7.42 25.27 10.24
CA GLY A 82 8.10 26.39 10.89
C GLY A 82 9.13 26.01 11.95
N SER A 83 9.54 24.73 11.97
CA SER A 83 10.61 24.23 12.84
C SER A 83 11.93 24.95 12.54
N TYR A 84 12.31 25.03 11.26
CA TYR A 84 13.57 25.65 10.80
C TYR A 84 13.31 26.58 9.59
N TYR A 85 13.96 27.75 9.59
CA TYR A 85 13.84 28.68 8.46
C TYR A 85 14.53 28.11 7.21
N GLU A 86 15.59 27.34 7.42
CA GLU A 86 16.39 26.68 6.39
C GLU A 86 15.53 25.76 5.51
N MET A 87 14.59 25.00 6.09
CA MET A 87 13.66 24.15 5.32
C MET A 87 12.66 24.98 4.51
N THR A 88 12.17 26.08 5.07
CA THR A 88 11.31 27.03 4.34
C THR A 88 12.06 27.62 3.15
N LYS A 89 13.32 28.03 3.38
CA LYS A 89 14.20 28.59 2.36
C LYS A 89 14.48 27.57 1.25
N GLU A 90 14.83 26.34 1.62
CA GLU A 90 15.12 25.25 0.69
C GLU A 90 13.92 24.91 -0.19
N PHE A 91 12.71 24.86 0.36
CA PHE A 91 11.48 24.67 -0.43
C PHE A 91 11.41 25.66 -1.60
N PHE A 92 11.62 26.95 -1.33
CA PHE A 92 11.58 27.96 -2.38
C PHE A 92 12.76 27.86 -3.35
N GLU A 93 13.98 27.63 -2.85
CA GLU A 93 15.18 27.52 -3.69
C GLU A 93 15.05 26.35 -4.68
N VAL A 94 14.65 25.16 -4.21
CA VAL A 94 14.43 23.97 -5.05
C VAL A 94 13.28 24.20 -6.03
N SER A 95 12.19 24.83 -5.59
CA SER A 95 11.04 25.11 -6.46
C SER A 95 11.40 26.08 -7.58
N VAL A 96 12.10 27.17 -7.25
CA VAL A 96 12.55 28.16 -8.23
C VAL A 96 13.53 27.54 -9.23
N GLU A 97 14.51 26.78 -8.76
CA GLU A 97 15.48 26.09 -9.63
C GLU A 97 14.79 25.28 -10.74
N HIS A 98 13.68 24.62 -10.41
CA HIS A 98 13.00 23.72 -11.32
C HIS A 98 11.90 24.40 -12.16
N LEU A 99 11.20 25.39 -11.60
CA LEU A 99 10.01 26.00 -12.21
C LEU A 99 10.28 27.30 -12.95
N ASN A 100 11.41 27.97 -12.65
CA ASN A 100 11.74 29.28 -13.19
C ASN A 100 12.59 29.15 -14.47
N GLN A 101 12.05 29.57 -15.60
CA GLN A 101 12.70 29.51 -16.92
C GLN A 101 13.55 30.75 -17.23
N SER A 102 13.28 31.88 -16.57
CA SER A 102 14.02 33.12 -16.79
C SER A 102 14.04 34.00 -15.55
N THR A 103 14.93 35.00 -15.50
CA THR A 103 14.99 35.95 -14.38
C THR A 103 13.78 36.88 -14.29
N GLU A 104 12.98 36.99 -15.36
CA GLU A 104 11.79 37.85 -15.43
C GLU A 104 10.47 37.10 -15.19
N GLU A 105 10.52 35.76 -15.12
CA GLU A 105 9.31 34.98 -14.83
C GLU A 105 8.83 35.25 -13.40
N ILE A 106 7.50 35.33 -13.26
CA ILE A 106 6.84 35.61 -12.00
C ILE A 106 6.13 34.34 -11.57
N LEU A 107 6.56 33.75 -10.46
CA LEU A 107 5.93 32.57 -9.88
C LEU A 107 4.70 32.97 -9.06
N ASP A 108 3.58 32.30 -9.31
CA ASP A 108 2.36 32.49 -8.55
C ASP A 108 2.43 31.70 -7.24
N VAL A 109 2.12 32.34 -6.12
CA VAL A 109 2.25 31.78 -4.76
C VAL A 109 0.90 31.67 -4.08
N HIS A 110 0.62 30.52 -3.49
CA HIS A 110 -0.57 30.26 -2.69
C HIS A 110 -0.15 29.77 -1.30
N ILE A 111 -0.70 30.40 -0.26
CA ILE A 111 -0.38 30.10 1.14
C ILE A 111 -1.69 29.85 1.89
N VAL A 112 -1.86 28.65 2.45
CA VAL A 112 -3.09 28.22 3.14
C VAL A 112 -2.73 27.46 4.43
N GLY A 113 -3.43 27.71 5.52
CA GLY A 113 -3.26 26.98 6.79
C GLY A 113 -2.91 27.87 7.99
N GLY A 114 -2.52 27.28 9.11
CA GLY A 114 -2.34 28.01 10.37
C GLY A 114 -3.65 28.62 10.91
N PHE A 115 -3.62 29.15 12.11
CA PHE A 115 -4.73 29.90 12.74
C PHE A 115 -4.20 30.80 13.86
N LEU A 116 -5.05 31.47 14.64
CA LEU A 116 -4.61 32.25 15.81
C LEU A 116 -4.24 31.33 16.99
N ASP A 117 -3.19 30.52 16.82
CA ASP A 117 -2.73 29.60 17.87
C ASP A 117 -2.05 30.33 19.04
N GLU A 118 -2.31 29.85 20.26
CA GLU A 118 -1.86 30.50 21.51
C GLU A 118 -0.34 30.65 21.62
N ARG A 119 0.41 29.79 20.93
CA ARG A 119 1.88 29.72 21.01
C ARG A 119 2.57 30.49 19.88
N GLY A 120 1.80 31.07 18.95
CA GLY A 120 2.31 31.87 17.85
C GLY A 120 3.10 31.09 16.79
N PHE A 121 2.86 29.78 16.65
CA PHE A 121 3.54 28.96 15.64
C PHE A 121 3.14 29.38 14.21
N SER A 122 1.84 29.61 13.98
CA SER A 122 1.30 29.98 12.67
C SER A 122 1.83 31.34 12.20
N VAL A 123 1.89 32.33 13.09
CA VAL A 123 2.43 33.67 12.76
C VAL A 123 3.94 33.63 12.54
N LYS A 124 4.67 32.80 13.30
CA LYS A 124 6.12 32.60 13.10
C LYS A 124 6.38 32.06 11.69
N LEU A 125 5.71 30.98 11.28
CA LEU A 125 5.89 30.40 9.96
C LEU A 125 5.40 31.33 8.83
N THR A 126 4.27 32.01 9.03
CA THR A 126 3.81 33.05 8.08
C THR A 126 4.89 34.12 7.88
N SER A 127 5.52 34.58 8.96
CA SER A 127 6.58 35.59 8.91
C SER A 127 7.83 35.07 8.19
N GLN A 128 8.22 33.81 8.41
CA GLN A 128 9.33 33.17 7.69
C GLN A 128 9.10 33.14 6.18
N ILE A 129 7.90 32.72 5.75
CA ILE A 129 7.52 32.66 4.33
C ILE A 129 7.54 34.08 3.73
N MET A 130 6.88 35.03 4.38
CA MET A 130 6.83 36.42 3.90
C MET A 130 8.23 37.05 3.82
N PHE A 131 9.08 36.78 4.79
CA PHE A 131 10.46 37.25 4.78
C PHE A 131 11.24 36.70 3.58
N TYR A 132 11.11 35.41 3.27
CA TYR A 132 11.73 34.83 2.07
C TYR A 132 11.21 35.52 0.80
N LEU A 133 9.89 35.64 0.63
CA LEU A 133 9.28 36.25 -0.55
C LEU A 133 9.73 37.69 -0.78
N LEU A 134 9.91 38.47 0.30
CA LEU A 134 10.32 39.88 0.23
C LEU A 134 11.83 40.07 -0.01
N THR A 135 12.65 39.10 0.37
CA THR A 135 14.11 39.20 0.28
C THR A 135 14.70 38.41 -0.89
N SER A 136 13.91 37.58 -1.54
CA SER A 136 14.32 36.79 -2.69
C SER A 136 14.64 37.67 -3.91
N PRO A 137 15.67 37.33 -4.71
CA PRO A 137 15.93 37.99 -5.98
C PRO A 137 14.91 37.62 -7.08
N HIS A 138 14.08 36.60 -6.86
CA HIS A 138 13.05 36.16 -7.79
C HIS A 138 11.73 36.90 -7.57
N ARG A 139 10.92 36.99 -8.62
CA ARG A 139 9.63 37.70 -8.57
C ARG A 139 8.51 36.72 -8.24
N PHE A 140 7.74 37.07 -7.23
CA PHE A 140 6.57 36.30 -6.79
C PHE A 140 5.31 37.13 -6.89
N ARG A 141 4.21 36.50 -7.28
CA ARG A 141 2.87 37.07 -7.20
C ARG A 141 2.04 36.27 -6.22
N LEU A 142 1.67 36.89 -5.11
CA LEU A 142 0.77 36.27 -4.14
C LEU A 142 -0.64 36.17 -4.73
N LYS A 143 -1.06 34.95 -5.09
CA LYS A 143 -2.38 34.67 -5.66
C LYS A 143 -3.41 34.35 -4.58
N THR A 144 -3.03 33.54 -3.61
CA THR A 144 -3.90 33.13 -2.51
C THR A 144 -3.19 33.32 -1.18
N LEU A 145 -3.84 34.02 -0.25
CA LEU A 145 -3.40 34.13 1.13
C LEU A 145 -4.61 33.82 2.02
N PHE A 146 -4.65 32.61 2.56
CA PHE A 146 -5.70 32.16 3.47
C PHE A 146 -5.06 31.46 4.66
N CYS A 147 -4.33 32.25 5.46
CA CYS A 147 -3.53 31.73 6.56
C CYS A 147 -3.60 32.56 7.83
N TYR A 148 -3.15 31.97 8.95
CA TYR A 148 -3.11 32.63 10.25
C TYR A 148 -4.49 33.21 10.62
N TYR A 149 -4.62 34.52 10.85
CA TYR A 149 -5.89 35.15 11.23
C TYR A 149 -7.01 34.97 10.21
N LEU A 150 -6.67 34.77 8.93
CA LEU A 150 -7.67 34.58 7.85
C LEU A 150 -8.28 33.18 7.86
N ASN A 151 -7.54 32.21 8.41
CA ASN A 151 -7.97 30.84 8.53
C ASN A 151 -8.46 30.51 9.94
N ASP A 152 -8.76 31.52 10.77
CA ASP A 152 -9.13 31.34 12.17
C ASP A 152 -10.65 31.38 12.38
N ARG A 153 -11.15 30.51 13.25
CA ARG A 153 -12.50 30.65 13.82
C ARG A 153 -12.50 30.43 15.33
N PRO A 154 -13.21 31.27 16.11
CA PRO A 154 -13.45 31.01 17.52
C PRO A 154 -14.52 29.92 17.70
N ARG A 155 -14.23 28.93 18.55
CA ARG A 155 -15.15 27.89 19.00
C ARG A 155 -15.38 28.03 20.50
N THR A 156 -16.64 28.02 20.92
CA THR A 156 -17.00 28.00 22.35
C THR A 156 -16.96 26.56 22.87
N GLU A 157 -16.19 26.32 23.91
CA GLU A 157 -16.13 25.02 24.58
C GLU A 157 -17.32 24.83 25.54
N SER A 158 -17.63 23.57 25.88
CA SER A 158 -18.73 23.21 26.79
C SER A 158 -18.64 23.87 28.18
N GLY A 159 -17.46 24.35 28.57
CA GLY A 159 -17.22 25.10 29.82
C GLY A 159 -17.32 26.63 29.70
N GLY A 160 -17.69 27.16 28.53
CA GLY A 160 -17.86 28.60 28.29
C GLY A 160 -16.57 29.35 27.89
N GLY A 161 -15.42 28.68 27.86
CA GLY A 161 -14.19 29.24 27.29
C GLY A 161 -14.24 29.33 25.77
N GLN A 162 -13.59 30.33 25.18
CA GLN A 162 -13.35 30.38 23.73
C GLN A 162 -11.98 29.82 23.41
N ILE A 163 -11.92 28.97 22.40
CA ILE A 163 -10.68 28.48 21.80
C ILE A 163 -10.68 28.79 20.32
N HIS A 164 -9.50 28.97 19.76
CA HIS A 164 -9.30 29.22 18.33
C HIS A 164 -9.04 27.89 17.59
N GLU A 165 -9.52 27.78 16.36
CA GLU A 165 -9.24 26.61 15.51
C GLU A 165 -9.17 26.99 14.02
N PRO A 166 -8.44 26.22 13.20
CA PRO A 166 -8.37 26.47 11.77
C PRO A 166 -9.70 26.17 11.06
N ILE A 167 -10.07 27.02 10.10
CA ILE A 167 -11.23 26.82 9.22
C ILE A 167 -10.92 25.71 8.20
N VAL A 168 -9.80 25.86 7.48
CA VAL A 168 -9.30 24.93 6.47
C VAL A 168 -8.10 24.18 7.01
N ARG A 169 -8.17 22.85 6.97
CA ARG A 169 -7.11 21.94 7.43
C ARG A 169 -6.51 21.09 6.31
N ALA A 170 -7.09 21.14 5.12
CA ALA A 170 -6.57 20.45 3.95
C ALA A 170 -6.82 21.27 2.69
N VAL A 171 -5.90 21.16 1.74
CA VAL A 171 -5.91 21.90 0.49
C VAL A 171 -5.41 21.02 -0.63
N VAL A 172 -5.97 21.21 -1.81
CA VAL A 172 -5.47 20.61 -3.04
C VAL A 172 -5.21 21.65 -4.11
N PHE A 173 -4.19 21.40 -4.91
CA PHE A 173 -3.98 21.98 -6.22
C PHE A 173 -4.59 21.04 -7.27
N ASP A 174 -5.60 21.53 -7.98
CA ASP A 174 -6.23 20.86 -9.12
C ASP A 174 -5.34 21.09 -10.34
N ILE A 175 -4.62 20.05 -10.74
CA ILE A 175 -3.55 20.13 -11.75
C ILE A 175 -4.12 20.45 -13.13
N GLU A 176 -5.32 19.96 -13.43
CA GLU A 176 -5.99 20.19 -14.71
C GLU A 176 -6.42 21.66 -14.87
N THR A 177 -7.00 22.23 -13.81
CA THR A 177 -7.54 23.59 -13.84
C THR A 177 -6.53 24.66 -13.42
N GLY A 178 -5.45 24.28 -12.73
CA GLY A 178 -4.48 25.20 -12.16
C GLY A 178 -5.02 26.00 -10.97
N THR A 179 -5.93 25.43 -10.18
CA THR A 179 -6.60 26.14 -9.07
C THR A 179 -6.35 25.48 -7.72
N VAL A 180 -6.24 26.30 -6.67
CA VAL A 180 -6.11 25.84 -5.28
C VAL A 180 -7.50 25.85 -4.63
N LYS A 181 -7.89 24.75 -3.99
CA LYS A 181 -9.22 24.56 -3.38
C LYS A 181 -9.12 23.98 -1.97
N PRO A 182 -10.04 24.33 -1.04
CA PRO A 182 -10.17 23.60 0.22
C PRO A 182 -10.51 22.13 -0.07
N ALA A 183 -10.07 21.25 0.82
CA ALA A 183 -10.26 19.81 0.63
C ALA A 183 -10.60 19.09 1.95
N SER A 184 -11.08 17.86 1.80
CA SER A 184 -11.09 16.83 2.83
C SER A 184 -10.39 15.60 2.26
N ILE A 185 -9.26 15.22 2.84
CA ILE A 185 -8.44 14.10 2.38
C ILE A 185 -8.48 13.01 3.45
N GLU A 186 -9.10 11.88 3.14
CA GLU A 186 -9.23 10.76 4.07
C GLU A 186 -7.87 10.10 4.35
N PRO A 187 -7.67 9.46 5.52
CA PRO A 187 -6.40 8.81 5.89
C PRO A 187 -5.84 7.84 4.85
N ASN A 188 -6.72 7.09 4.19
CA ASN A 188 -6.38 6.14 3.13
C ASN A 188 -5.86 6.81 1.85
N ALA A 189 -6.24 8.06 1.58
CA ALA A 189 -5.73 8.79 0.43
C ALA A 189 -4.27 9.29 0.58
N ARG A 190 -3.64 9.08 1.75
CA ARG A 190 -2.37 9.74 2.13
C ARG A 190 -1.12 8.91 1.85
N GLY A 191 -1.31 7.73 1.24
CA GLY A 191 -0.23 6.80 0.90
C GLY A 191 0.62 7.22 -0.30
N PRO A 192 1.53 6.33 -0.77
CA PRO A 192 1.92 5.07 -0.12
C PRO A 192 2.79 5.33 1.12
N LEU A 193 2.93 4.31 1.96
CA LEU A 193 3.85 4.27 3.11
C LEU A 193 3.70 5.44 4.13
N SER A 194 2.47 5.90 4.40
CA SER A 194 2.17 7.04 5.27
C SER A 194 2.89 6.98 6.62
N VAL A 195 2.98 5.80 7.25
CA VAL A 195 3.64 5.63 8.56
C VAL A 195 5.16 5.77 8.44
N LEU A 196 5.78 5.22 7.40
CA LEU A 196 7.24 5.35 7.19
C LEU A 196 7.61 6.79 6.87
N ARG A 197 6.81 7.44 6.00
CA ARG A 197 6.99 8.85 5.65
C ARG A 197 6.83 9.75 6.86
N ASN A 198 5.82 9.50 7.71
CA ASN A 198 5.67 10.21 8.97
C ASN A 198 6.86 10.01 9.93
N ALA A 199 7.51 8.83 9.91
CA ALA A 199 8.69 8.59 10.72
C ALA A 199 9.88 9.49 10.34
N SER A 200 9.95 9.96 9.08
CA SER A 200 11.01 10.88 8.61
C SER A 200 11.03 12.22 9.35
N LEU A 201 9.89 12.64 9.92
CA LEU A 201 9.77 13.83 10.78
C LEU A 201 10.70 13.83 11.99
N TYR A 202 11.17 12.64 12.39
CA TYR A 202 12.00 12.45 13.57
C TYR A 202 13.47 12.17 13.23
N SER A 203 13.83 12.32 11.96
CA SER A 203 15.22 12.28 11.52
C SER A 203 15.95 13.58 11.89
N ASP A 204 17.28 13.53 11.95
CA ASP A 204 18.13 14.71 12.25
C ASP A 204 18.39 15.59 11.01
N THR A 205 17.56 15.51 9.97
CA THR A 205 17.78 16.28 8.73
C THR A 205 17.23 17.69 8.86
N LEU A 206 18.04 18.69 8.49
CA LEU A 206 17.59 20.09 8.34
C LEU A 206 17.07 20.37 6.92
N HIS A 207 16.77 19.32 6.17
CA HIS A 207 16.34 19.39 4.78
C HIS A 207 14.87 19.04 4.64
N ILE A 208 14.16 19.74 3.76
CA ILE A 208 12.81 19.36 3.37
C ILE A 208 12.85 18.12 2.47
N ASN A 209 11.99 17.15 2.74
CA ASN A 209 12.01 15.88 2.02
C ASN A 209 11.28 16.00 0.67
N SER A 210 12.03 16.02 -0.44
CA SER A 210 11.44 16.00 -1.79
C SER A 210 11.00 14.59 -2.17
N ILE A 211 9.69 14.37 -2.30
CA ILE A 211 9.11 13.04 -2.50
C ILE A 211 8.84 12.66 -3.95
N PHE A 212 9.09 13.56 -4.90
CA PHE A 212 8.82 13.33 -6.32
C PHE A 212 10.02 13.73 -7.16
N ASP A 213 10.45 12.82 -8.03
CA ASP A 213 11.50 13.07 -9.00
C ASP A 213 10.88 13.62 -10.30
N PRO A 214 11.10 14.91 -10.64
CA PRO A 214 10.49 15.52 -11.82
C PRO A 214 11.04 14.99 -13.15
N VAL A 215 12.22 14.35 -13.13
CA VAL A 215 12.86 13.78 -14.33
C VAL A 215 12.41 12.35 -14.52
N ALA A 216 12.53 11.52 -13.49
CA ALA A 216 12.16 10.11 -13.55
C ALA A 216 10.65 9.87 -13.45
N ARG A 217 9.87 10.87 -13.02
CA ARG A 217 8.41 10.80 -12.82
C ARG A 217 8.01 9.67 -11.86
N VAL A 218 8.74 9.57 -10.75
CA VAL A 218 8.50 8.58 -9.70
C VAL A 218 8.42 9.28 -8.35
N LEU A 219 7.60 8.72 -7.45
CA LEU A 219 7.74 9.01 -6.04
C LEU A 219 9.06 8.43 -5.57
N ARG A 220 9.88 9.23 -4.91
CA ARG A 220 11.20 8.85 -4.42
C ARG A 220 11.25 9.22 -2.94
N PHE A 221 11.23 8.22 -2.07
CA PHE A 221 11.47 8.42 -0.64
C PHE A 221 12.95 8.22 -0.36
N VAL A 222 13.61 9.32 0.00
CA VAL A 222 15.05 9.35 0.26
C VAL A 222 15.35 8.76 1.63
N GLU A 223 16.53 8.14 1.75
CA GLU A 223 17.02 7.66 3.03
C GLU A 223 17.01 8.74 4.10
N PHE A 224 16.47 8.38 5.25
CA PHE A 224 16.59 9.16 6.47
C PHE A 224 17.07 8.28 7.62
N ASN A 225 17.72 8.91 8.60
CA ASN A 225 18.19 8.27 9.82
C ASN A 225 17.53 8.90 11.04
N ILE A 226 16.89 8.07 11.87
CA ILE A 226 16.35 8.49 13.16
C ILE A 226 17.41 8.16 14.22
N PRO A 227 17.91 9.15 14.99
CA PRO A 227 18.88 8.88 16.05
C PRO A 227 18.36 7.84 17.04
N LEU A 228 19.24 6.93 17.49
CA LEU A 228 18.86 5.84 18.40
C LEU A 228 18.10 6.34 19.64
N ARG A 229 18.49 7.49 20.19
CA ARG A 229 17.79 8.13 21.31
C ARG A 229 16.35 8.49 20.95
N ASN A 230 16.13 9.09 19.79
CA ASN A 230 14.81 9.42 19.28
C ASN A 230 14.00 8.15 19.02
N MET A 231 14.64 7.12 18.45
CA MET A 231 13.97 5.84 18.19
C MET A 231 13.41 5.20 19.47
N VAL A 232 14.19 5.17 20.55
CA VAL A 232 13.74 4.61 21.84
C VAL A 232 12.55 5.37 22.40
N HIS A 233 12.55 6.70 22.31
CA HIS A 233 11.42 7.53 22.76
C HIS A 233 10.19 7.33 21.87
N LEU A 234 10.36 7.26 20.55
CA LEU A 234 9.27 7.03 19.60
C LEU A 234 8.63 5.66 19.82
N ALA A 235 9.43 4.61 20.02
CA ALA A 235 8.95 3.26 20.25
C ALA A 235 8.00 3.15 21.45
N GLN A 236 8.16 4.01 22.46
CA GLN A 236 7.27 4.04 23.63
C GLN A 236 5.86 4.56 23.29
N ARG A 237 5.72 5.40 22.25
CA ARG A 237 4.45 6.02 21.86
C ARG A 237 3.39 5.02 21.43
N ALA A 238 3.81 3.87 20.91
CA ALA A 238 2.93 2.77 20.49
C ALA A 238 1.85 2.40 21.52
N ARG A 239 2.16 2.56 22.82
CA ARG A 239 1.30 2.13 23.93
C ARG A 239 0.69 3.29 24.72
N GLN A 240 0.92 4.53 24.29
CA GLN A 240 0.49 5.72 25.03
C GLN A 240 -0.95 6.14 24.68
N ILE A 241 -1.65 6.70 25.67
CA ILE A 241 -3.00 7.25 25.48
C ILE A 241 -2.94 8.68 24.91
N ASN A 242 -4.05 9.19 24.35
CA ASN A 242 -4.08 10.54 23.74
C ASN A 242 -3.59 11.64 24.70
N ALA A 243 -3.95 11.55 25.98
CA ALA A 243 -3.53 12.51 27.00
C ALA A 243 -2.00 12.58 27.18
N GLU A 244 -1.31 11.45 27.07
CA GLU A 244 0.16 11.38 27.14
C GLU A 244 0.80 11.90 25.85
N LEU A 245 0.20 11.58 24.71
CA LEU A 245 0.66 11.99 23.39
C LEU A 245 0.38 13.48 23.07
N ALA A 246 -0.50 14.14 23.82
CA ALA A 246 -0.84 15.55 23.61
C ALA A 246 0.40 16.47 23.64
N ASN A 247 1.43 16.12 24.41
CA ASN A 247 2.69 16.87 24.46
C ASN A 247 3.53 16.76 23.17
N CYS A 248 3.13 15.92 22.23
CA CYS A 248 3.77 15.78 20.92
C CYS A 248 3.15 16.70 19.85
N SER A 249 2.06 17.41 20.15
CA SER A 249 1.43 18.37 19.23
C SER A 249 1.80 19.81 19.60
N THR A 250 1.87 20.68 18.58
CA THR A 250 1.94 22.13 18.76
C THR A 250 0.62 22.72 19.27
N THR A 251 -0.51 22.11 18.89
CA THR A 251 -1.89 22.57 19.11
C THR A 251 -2.81 21.40 19.51
N PRO A 252 -2.57 20.77 20.68
CA PRO A 252 -3.20 19.48 21.03
C PRO A 252 -4.73 19.52 21.13
N ARG A 253 -5.35 20.69 21.31
CA ARG A 253 -6.83 20.81 21.36
C ARG A 253 -7.48 20.83 19.98
N GLN A 254 -6.69 20.98 18.92
CA GLN A 254 -7.13 21.07 17.53
C GLN A 254 -6.84 19.79 16.73
N GLU A 255 -6.10 18.85 17.33
CA GLU A 255 -5.76 17.58 16.69
C GLU A 255 -6.95 16.62 16.57
N THR A 256 -6.93 15.79 15.54
CA THR A 256 -7.88 14.67 15.38
C THR A 256 -7.38 13.41 16.09
N ASN A 257 -8.25 12.40 16.22
CA ASN A 257 -7.80 11.07 16.68
C ASN A 257 -6.75 10.45 15.75
N HIS A 258 -6.82 10.75 14.45
CA HIS A 258 -5.87 10.24 13.47
C HIS A 258 -4.43 10.70 13.75
N PHE A 259 -4.23 11.93 14.24
CA PHE A 259 -2.90 12.38 14.68
C PHE A 259 -2.30 11.44 15.74
N TYR A 260 -3.08 11.10 16.76
CA TYR A 260 -2.64 10.21 17.83
C TYR A 260 -2.43 8.77 17.35
N ASP A 261 -3.27 8.28 16.44
CA ASP A 261 -3.12 6.96 15.86
C ASP A 261 -1.85 6.87 15.01
N MET A 262 -1.54 7.89 14.20
CA MET A 262 -0.28 7.98 13.46
C MET A 262 0.94 7.98 14.39
N LEU A 263 0.91 8.68 15.53
CA LEU A 263 2.00 8.65 16.51
C LEU A 263 2.25 7.24 17.07
N ARG A 264 1.17 6.48 17.35
CA ARG A 264 1.29 5.09 17.80
C ARG A 264 1.83 4.18 16.71
N LEU A 265 1.29 4.30 15.50
CA LEU A 265 1.69 3.49 14.34
C LEU A 265 3.17 3.71 13.99
N THR A 266 3.63 4.97 14.06
CA THR A 266 5.04 5.35 13.90
C THR A 266 5.89 4.79 15.04
N GLY A 267 5.41 4.84 16.29
CA GLY A 267 6.08 4.20 17.42
C GLY A 267 6.25 2.69 17.24
N ASP A 268 5.20 2.00 16.81
CA ASP A 268 5.26 0.55 16.53
C ASP A 268 6.24 0.22 15.39
N LEU A 269 6.28 1.06 14.34
CA LEU A 269 7.22 0.89 13.24
C LEU A 269 8.67 1.00 13.73
N VAL A 270 8.97 2.04 14.50
CA VAL A 270 10.30 2.30 15.04
C VAL A 270 10.72 1.24 16.06
N ALA A 271 9.78 0.75 16.87
CA ALA A 271 10.02 -0.38 17.78
C ALA A 271 10.47 -1.63 17.01
N HIS A 272 9.85 -1.90 15.85
CA HIS A 272 10.25 -2.99 14.98
C HIS A 272 11.65 -2.77 14.39
N MET A 273 11.95 -1.56 13.88
CA MET A 273 13.29 -1.22 13.38
C MET A 273 14.39 -1.44 14.42
N LEU A 274 14.13 -1.08 15.68
CA LEU A 274 15.07 -1.27 16.79
C LEU A 274 15.37 -2.74 17.08
N VAL A 275 14.34 -3.60 17.04
CA VAL A 275 14.48 -5.04 17.30
C VAL A 275 15.25 -5.72 16.18
N GLU A 276 14.90 -5.41 14.93
CA GLU A 276 15.53 -6.02 13.75
C GLU A 276 16.91 -5.42 13.43
N ARG A 277 17.24 -4.26 14.02
CA ARG A 277 18.46 -3.48 13.77
C ARG A 277 18.67 -3.15 12.28
N LYS A 278 17.59 -2.81 11.57
CA LYS A 278 17.62 -2.53 10.13
C LYS A 278 16.95 -1.22 9.73
N ASN A 279 17.54 -0.53 8.76
CA ASN A 279 16.97 0.68 8.14
C ASN A 279 16.14 0.32 6.88
N PHE A 280 15.10 1.11 6.58
CA PHE A 280 14.27 0.93 5.37
C PHE A 280 15.02 1.22 4.07
N PHE A 281 16.21 1.80 4.18
CA PHE A 281 16.99 2.33 3.06
C PHE A 281 18.38 1.70 2.94
N GLU A 282 18.65 0.58 3.61
CA GLU A 282 19.96 -0.11 3.55
C GLU A 282 20.41 -0.45 2.12
N ASN A 283 19.45 -0.54 1.18
CA ASN A 283 19.68 -0.83 -0.23
C ASN A 283 19.37 0.37 -1.16
N GLY A 284 19.32 1.59 -0.62
CA GLY A 284 19.04 2.82 -1.34
C GLY A 284 17.62 3.37 -1.15
N ASN A 285 17.28 4.37 -1.95
CA ASN A 285 15.98 5.06 -1.91
C ASN A 285 14.82 4.14 -2.30
N LEU A 286 13.65 4.37 -1.73
CA LEU A 286 12.43 3.67 -2.13
C LEU A 286 11.77 4.44 -3.28
N GLU A 287 11.63 3.82 -4.44
CA GLU A 287 11.01 4.42 -5.62
C GLU A 287 9.67 3.74 -5.94
N PHE A 288 8.65 4.55 -6.25
CA PHE A 288 7.33 4.10 -6.67
C PHE A 288 6.95 4.82 -7.96
N SER A 289 6.54 4.07 -8.98
CA SER A 289 5.98 4.68 -10.19
C SER A 289 4.61 5.29 -9.91
N THR A 290 4.27 6.41 -10.52
CA THR A 290 2.92 6.99 -10.48
C THR A 290 2.10 6.63 -11.73
N GLY A 291 2.63 5.75 -12.59
CA GLY A 291 2.03 5.38 -13.87
C GLY A 291 0.76 4.50 -13.78
N PRO A 292 0.03 4.34 -14.91
CA PRO A 292 -1.27 3.64 -14.96
C PRO A 292 -1.22 2.18 -14.47
N ASN A 293 -0.06 1.52 -14.53
CA ASN A 293 0.13 0.17 -13.99
C ASN A 293 -0.01 0.07 -12.46
N ASN A 294 0.07 1.19 -11.74
CA ASN A 294 -0.24 1.26 -10.31
C ASN A 294 -1.70 1.67 -10.02
N ASN A 295 -2.41 2.19 -11.02
CA ASN A 295 -3.86 2.39 -10.94
C ASN A 295 -4.61 1.11 -11.34
N LEU A 296 -4.38 0.03 -10.59
CA LEU A 296 -5.05 -1.26 -10.85
C LEU A 296 -6.59 -1.15 -10.78
N ARG A 297 -7.15 -0.09 -10.19
CA ARG A 297 -8.60 0.15 -10.14
C ARG A 297 -9.22 0.35 -11.52
N GLU A 298 -8.49 0.96 -12.44
CA GLU A 298 -8.99 1.34 -13.77
C GLU A 298 -8.61 0.35 -14.87
N LEU A 299 -7.78 -0.65 -14.55
CA LEU A 299 -7.43 -1.69 -15.51
C LEU A 299 -8.59 -2.65 -15.74
N GLU A 300 -8.79 -3.03 -17.00
CA GLU A 300 -9.73 -4.08 -17.36
C GLU A 300 -9.32 -5.43 -16.74
N GLU A 301 -10.29 -6.09 -16.10
CA GLU A 301 -10.06 -7.39 -15.48
C GLU A 301 -9.85 -8.48 -16.52
N VAL A 302 -8.76 -9.23 -16.37
CA VAL A 302 -8.54 -10.45 -17.15
C VAL A 302 -9.56 -11.52 -16.72
N GLN A 303 -10.36 -11.99 -17.67
CA GLN A 303 -11.31 -13.08 -17.43
C GLN A 303 -10.61 -14.43 -17.56
N ILE A 304 -10.66 -15.25 -16.52
CA ILE A 304 -10.01 -16.57 -16.48
C ILE A 304 -11.04 -17.62 -16.11
N SER A 305 -11.26 -18.55 -17.04
CA SER A 305 -12.34 -19.52 -16.94
C SER A 305 -11.86 -20.96 -16.83
N SER A 306 -10.61 -21.23 -17.20
CA SER A 306 -10.06 -22.58 -17.22
C SER A 306 -8.72 -22.70 -16.50
N SER A 307 -8.47 -23.90 -15.95
CA SER A 307 -7.29 -24.19 -15.13
C SER A 307 -5.97 -24.27 -15.90
N ASP A 308 -6.01 -24.34 -17.24
CA ASP A 308 -4.84 -24.29 -18.12
C ASP A 308 -4.40 -22.86 -18.46
N GLU A 309 -5.26 -21.87 -18.21
CA GLU A 309 -4.95 -20.45 -18.44
C GLU A 309 -4.11 -19.86 -17.29
N ILE A 310 -4.17 -20.49 -16.11
CA ILE A 310 -3.59 -19.95 -14.87
C ILE A 310 -2.89 -21.01 -14.01
N LEU A 311 -1.72 -20.66 -13.50
CA LEU A 311 -1.10 -21.31 -12.35
C LEU A 311 -1.74 -20.70 -11.09
N TYR A 312 -2.83 -21.33 -10.64
CA TYR A 312 -3.56 -20.86 -9.47
C TYR A 312 -2.84 -21.21 -8.17
N VAL A 313 -2.52 -20.20 -7.37
CA VAL A 313 -1.86 -20.33 -6.06
C VAL A 313 -2.88 -20.09 -4.95
N HIS A 314 -3.15 -21.13 -4.16
CA HIS A 314 -4.09 -21.07 -3.04
C HIS A 314 -3.43 -20.47 -1.79
N LYS A 315 -4.22 -20.19 -0.76
CA LYS A 315 -3.74 -19.63 0.52
C LYS A 315 -2.59 -20.48 1.08
N ASN A 316 -1.51 -19.83 1.55
CA ASN A 316 -0.27 -20.46 2.06
C ASN A 316 0.48 -21.37 1.09
N GLU A 317 0.19 -21.25 -0.20
CA GLU A 317 1.02 -21.85 -1.25
C GLU A 317 1.91 -20.78 -1.88
N MET A 318 3.00 -21.26 -2.47
CA MET A 318 3.83 -20.50 -3.39
C MET A 318 4.12 -21.32 -4.64
N ALA A 319 4.47 -20.63 -5.72
CA ALA A 319 5.09 -21.25 -6.87
C ALA A 319 6.36 -20.47 -7.22
N VAL A 320 7.44 -21.19 -7.48
CA VAL A 320 8.71 -20.62 -7.94
C VAL A 320 9.07 -21.28 -9.26
N ALA A 321 9.29 -20.49 -10.30
CA ALA A 321 9.61 -20.98 -11.64
C ALA A 321 10.87 -20.32 -12.15
N LYS A 322 11.80 -21.12 -12.68
CA LYS A 322 12.90 -20.64 -13.50
C LYS A 322 12.51 -20.84 -14.95
N CYS A 323 12.15 -19.75 -15.62
CA CYS A 323 11.57 -19.81 -16.96
C CYS A 323 12.08 -18.68 -17.86
N THR A 324 12.01 -18.95 -19.16
CA THR A 324 12.20 -18.03 -20.28
C THR A 324 10.85 -17.79 -20.96
N SER A 325 10.81 -16.86 -21.93
CA SER A 325 9.59 -16.62 -22.71
C SER A 325 9.11 -17.85 -23.50
N ALA A 326 10.02 -18.78 -23.85
CA ALA A 326 9.68 -20.00 -24.57
C ALA A 326 8.92 -21.01 -23.70
N ASP A 327 9.23 -21.07 -22.39
CA ASP A 327 8.60 -22.03 -21.46
C ASP A 327 7.11 -21.73 -21.21
N ILE A 328 6.70 -20.47 -21.40
CA ILE A 328 5.31 -20.01 -21.25
C ILE A 328 4.40 -20.61 -22.33
N ASP A 329 4.96 -20.92 -23.49
CA ASP A 329 4.18 -21.46 -24.60
C ASP A 329 4.22 -23.02 -24.61
N ASP A 330 4.91 -23.67 -23.65
CA ASP A 330 5.15 -25.13 -23.65
C ASP A 330 4.88 -25.84 -22.31
N THR A 331 5.21 -25.23 -21.17
CA THR A 331 5.18 -25.93 -19.86
C THR A 331 4.53 -25.14 -18.73
N LEU A 332 4.29 -23.84 -18.94
CA LEU A 332 3.60 -22.97 -17.99
C LEU A 332 2.33 -22.38 -18.63
N PRO A 333 1.30 -22.09 -17.82
CA PRO A 333 0.17 -21.29 -18.27
C PRO A 333 0.59 -19.84 -18.52
N ARG A 334 -0.26 -19.04 -19.19
CA ARG A 334 0.02 -17.61 -19.44
C ARG A 334 0.08 -16.79 -18.15
N TYR A 335 -0.81 -17.10 -17.21
CA TYR A 335 -0.98 -16.33 -15.98
C TYR A 335 -0.55 -17.16 -14.76
N ALA A 336 -0.09 -16.49 -13.70
CA ALA A 336 0.00 -17.05 -12.36
C ALA A 336 -0.71 -16.11 -11.39
N GLY A 337 -1.51 -16.62 -10.46
CA GLY A 337 -2.29 -15.70 -9.62
C GLY A 337 -3.11 -16.37 -8.54
N ALA A 338 -3.89 -15.53 -7.86
CA ALA A 338 -4.72 -15.91 -6.73
C ALA A 338 -6.07 -15.20 -6.80
N SER A 339 -7.08 -15.78 -6.15
CA SER A 339 -8.43 -15.21 -6.01
C SER A 339 -8.93 -15.35 -4.58
N GLU A 340 -10.12 -14.80 -4.31
CA GLU A 340 -10.74 -14.79 -2.98
C GLU A 340 -9.83 -14.17 -1.91
N MET A 341 -9.03 -13.18 -2.33
CA MET A 341 -8.19 -12.38 -1.45
C MET A 341 -9.04 -11.35 -0.74
N THR A 342 -9.12 -11.46 0.58
CA THR A 342 -9.71 -10.45 1.46
C THR A 342 -8.57 -9.65 2.09
N PHE A 343 -7.98 -10.15 3.17
CA PHE A 343 -6.84 -9.50 3.83
C PHE A 343 -5.47 -10.02 3.35
N GLN A 344 -5.45 -11.08 2.52
CA GLN A 344 -4.22 -11.73 2.06
C GLN A 344 -3.43 -10.84 1.11
N LEU A 345 -2.11 -11.04 1.08
CA LEU A 345 -1.21 -10.41 0.11
C LEU A 345 -0.69 -11.43 -0.88
N LEU A 346 -0.70 -11.05 -2.16
CA LEU A 346 0.00 -11.72 -3.23
C LEU A 346 1.33 -11.00 -3.44
N VAL A 347 2.43 -11.70 -3.18
CA VAL A 347 3.79 -11.20 -3.40
C VAL A 347 4.37 -11.91 -4.59
N ILE A 348 4.85 -11.14 -5.57
CA ILE A 348 5.43 -11.65 -6.80
C ILE A 348 6.84 -11.09 -6.93
N LEU A 349 7.79 -11.95 -7.21
CA LEU A 349 9.16 -11.58 -7.56
C LEU A 349 9.41 -11.96 -9.00
N SER A 350 10.02 -11.08 -9.78
CA SER A 350 10.39 -11.36 -11.17
C SER A 350 11.81 -10.91 -11.48
N THR A 351 12.51 -11.71 -12.28
CA THR A 351 13.85 -11.40 -12.79
C THR A 351 13.96 -11.85 -14.23
N SER A 352 15.09 -11.59 -14.91
CA SER A 352 15.34 -12.17 -16.24
C SER A 352 15.23 -13.70 -16.28
N ARG A 353 15.38 -14.38 -15.14
CA ARG A 353 15.46 -15.84 -15.01
C ARG A 353 14.14 -16.55 -14.70
N GLY A 354 13.08 -15.81 -14.37
CA GLY A 354 11.80 -16.40 -14.03
C GLY A 354 10.99 -15.55 -13.06
N PHE A 355 10.13 -16.21 -12.28
CA PHE A 355 9.28 -15.55 -11.30
C PHE A 355 9.01 -16.43 -10.09
N SER A 356 8.57 -15.81 -9.00
CA SER A 356 7.90 -16.48 -7.91
C SER A 356 6.65 -15.74 -7.52
N ILE A 357 5.68 -16.46 -6.97
CA ILE A 357 4.41 -15.92 -6.52
C ILE A 357 3.99 -16.64 -5.23
N GLY A 358 3.61 -15.88 -4.22
CA GLY A 358 3.19 -16.40 -2.92
C GLY A 358 1.89 -15.74 -2.46
N HIS A 359 0.93 -16.55 -2.02
CA HIS A 359 -0.35 -16.08 -1.49
C HIS A 359 -0.34 -16.17 0.04
N LEU A 360 0.03 -15.08 0.71
CA LEU A 360 0.27 -15.04 2.15
C LEU A 360 -1.02 -14.72 2.92
N ASP A 361 -1.42 -15.60 3.84
CA ASP A 361 -2.63 -15.44 4.66
C ASP A 361 -2.38 -15.21 6.17
N ARG A 362 -1.10 -15.19 6.55
CA ARG A 362 -0.65 -15.06 7.92
C ARG A 362 0.63 -14.26 7.94
N SER A 363 0.77 -13.47 8.99
CA SER A 363 1.96 -12.68 9.21
C SER A 363 3.07 -13.50 9.88
N GLY A 364 2.93 -14.82 10.06
CA GLY A 364 3.96 -15.67 10.68
C GLY A 364 5.32 -15.50 10.00
N HIS A 365 6.37 -15.27 10.78
CA HIS A 365 7.71 -14.98 10.26
C HIS A 365 8.22 -16.11 9.35
N ASP A 366 7.97 -17.36 9.74
CA ASP A 366 8.46 -18.54 9.01
C ASP A 366 7.85 -18.68 7.61
N LEU A 367 6.57 -18.33 7.42
CA LEU A 367 5.90 -18.38 6.11
C LEU A 367 6.50 -17.37 5.12
N ILE A 368 6.76 -16.15 5.61
CA ILE A 368 7.36 -15.08 4.82
C ILE A 368 8.79 -15.51 4.44
N LYS A 369 9.55 -16.04 5.41
CA LYS A 369 10.90 -16.54 5.20
C LYS A 369 10.96 -17.68 4.19
N ASP A 370 10.08 -18.68 4.29
CA ASP A 370 10.00 -19.80 3.35
C ASP A 370 9.83 -19.31 1.91
N PHE A 371 8.93 -18.34 1.70
CA PHE A 371 8.69 -17.75 0.38
C PHE A 371 9.95 -17.12 -0.21
N PHE A 372 10.57 -16.22 0.54
CA PHE A 372 11.73 -15.49 0.06
C PHE A 372 12.95 -16.38 -0.09
N ASP A 373 13.21 -17.30 0.84
CA ASP A 373 14.35 -18.23 0.73
C ASP A 373 14.24 -19.09 -0.53
N ALA A 374 13.07 -19.68 -0.79
CA ALA A 374 12.85 -20.49 -1.99
C ALA A 374 12.96 -19.67 -3.28
N SER A 375 12.41 -18.46 -3.26
CA SER A 375 12.46 -17.53 -4.40
C SER A 375 13.89 -17.09 -4.69
N LEU A 376 14.63 -16.62 -3.69
CA LEU A 376 15.99 -16.13 -3.84
C LEU A 376 16.95 -17.24 -4.24
N ALA A 377 16.81 -18.45 -3.69
CA ALA A 377 17.62 -19.60 -4.10
C ALA A 377 17.50 -19.91 -5.60
N THR A 378 16.35 -19.63 -6.21
CA THR A 378 16.06 -19.93 -7.61
C THR A 378 16.36 -18.75 -8.55
N LEU A 379 15.96 -17.54 -8.14
CA LEU A 379 15.93 -16.35 -8.98
C LEU A 379 17.23 -15.53 -8.90
N SER A 380 17.92 -15.51 -7.75
CA SER A 380 19.13 -14.68 -7.57
C SER A 380 20.33 -15.21 -8.36
N LYS A 381 21.21 -14.30 -8.81
CA LYS A 381 22.54 -14.65 -9.33
C LYS A 381 23.53 -14.75 -8.18
N LYS A 382 24.53 -15.64 -8.31
CA LYS A 382 25.61 -15.82 -7.31
C LYS A 382 26.39 -14.54 -6.98
N ASN A 383 26.36 -13.54 -7.85
CA ASN A 383 27.14 -12.30 -7.70
C ASN A 383 26.30 -11.09 -7.23
N GLY A 384 24.99 -11.22 -7.01
CA GLY A 384 24.16 -10.15 -6.43
C GLY A 384 23.78 -8.97 -7.36
N ASP A 385 24.39 -8.83 -8.54
CA ASP A 385 24.21 -7.65 -9.43
C ASP A 385 22.83 -7.51 -10.11
N GLU A 386 21.88 -8.42 -9.89
CA GLU A 386 20.56 -8.37 -10.54
C GLU A 386 19.49 -7.89 -9.56
N TYR A 387 18.86 -6.75 -9.88
CA TYR A 387 17.66 -6.27 -9.19
C TYR A 387 16.52 -7.28 -9.35
N ILE A 388 15.73 -7.47 -8.29
CA ILE A 388 14.52 -8.29 -8.32
C ILE A 388 13.31 -7.37 -8.34
N ASP A 389 12.51 -7.46 -9.41
CA ASP A 389 11.25 -6.75 -9.49
C ASP A 389 10.27 -7.36 -8.48
N LEU A 390 9.75 -6.52 -7.58
CA LEU A 390 8.80 -6.88 -6.52
C LEU A 390 7.43 -6.29 -6.85
N HIS A 391 6.40 -7.12 -6.78
CA HIS A 391 5.01 -6.68 -6.80
C HIS A 391 4.31 -7.16 -5.54
N MET A 392 3.63 -6.24 -4.85
CA MET A 392 2.80 -6.53 -3.69
C MET A 392 1.39 -6.04 -3.97
N VAL A 393 0.41 -6.95 -3.95
CA VAL A 393 -1.00 -6.62 -4.19
C VAL A 393 -1.92 -7.35 -3.22
N GLY A 394 -3.08 -6.76 -2.91
CA GLY A 394 -4.07 -7.35 -2.01
C GLY A 394 -4.10 -6.69 -0.63
N GLY A 395 -4.87 -7.26 0.28
CA GLY A 395 -5.19 -6.61 1.55
C GLY A 395 -6.07 -5.38 1.35
N PHE A 396 -6.61 -4.85 2.44
CA PHE A 396 -7.43 -3.64 2.46
C PHE A 396 -7.39 -3.05 3.88
N ASN A 397 -8.13 -1.98 4.16
CA ASN A 397 -8.18 -1.39 5.50
C ASN A 397 -9.15 -2.15 6.40
N ASP A 398 -8.83 -3.42 6.66
CA ASP A 398 -9.65 -4.24 7.53
C ASP A 398 -9.64 -3.73 8.98
N ASP A 399 -10.81 -3.75 9.63
CA ASP A 399 -11.02 -3.26 11.01
C ASP A 399 -10.06 -3.85 12.06
N ARG A 400 -9.42 -4.97 11.73
CA ARG A 400 -8.53 -5.71 12.62
C ARG A 400 -7.04 -5.44 12.35
N GLY A 401 -6.70 -4.60 11.37
CA GLY A 401 -5.34 -4.28 10.97
C GLY A 401 -4.54 -5.52 10.51
N LEU A 402 -5.20 -6.56 10.01
CA LEU A 402 -4.55 -7.82 9.60
C LEU A 402 -3.70 -7.61 8.34
N SER A 403 -4.24 -6.88 7.37
CA SER A 403 -3.57 -6.53 6.13
C SER A 403 -2.35 -5.66 6.43
N GLU A 404 -2.51 -4.61 7.26
CA GLU A 404 -1.40 -3.73 7.65
C GLU A 404 -0.29 -4.52 8.35
N LYS A 405 -0.66 -5.39 9.31
CA LYS A 405 0.30 -6.24 10.01
C LYS A 405 1.06 -7.18 9.07
N LEU A 406 0.39 -7.74 8.07
CA LEU A 406 1.02 -8.60 7.07
C LEU A 406 1.97 -7.80 6.18
N THR A 407 1.52 -6.66 5.64
CA THR A 407 2.32 -5.72 4.84
C THR A 407 3.59 -5.32 5.60
N ARG A 408 3.46 -4.90 6.86
CA ARG A 408 4.59 -4.51 7.72
C ARG A 408 5.64 -5.61 7.85
N ARG A 409 5.23 -6.86 8.07
CA ARG A 409 6.18 -7.97 8.23
C ARG A 409 6.88 -8.36 6.94
N ILE A 410 6.19 -8.29 5.81
CA ILE A 410 6.80 -8.54 4.49
C ILE A 410 7.83 -7.46 4.18
N ILE A 411 7.48 -6.18 4.40
CA ILE A 411 8.43 -5.07 4.24
C ILE A 411 9.62 -5.25 5.20
N GLY A 412 9.37 -5.60 6.47
CA GLY A 412 10.42 -5.91 7.44
C GLY A 412 11.37 -7.02 6.97
N TYR A 413 10.86 -8.09 6.34
CA TYR A 413 11.68 -9.15 5.76
C TYR A 413 12.50 -8.66 4.56
N LEU A 414 11.90 -7.87 3.66
CA LEU A 414 12.56 -7.32 2.48
C LEU A 414 13.74 -6.44 2.88
N MET A 415 13.55 -5.57 3.87
CA MET A 415 14.64 -4.80 4.49
C MET A 415 15.69 -5.73 5.12
N GLY A 416 15.23 -6.87 5.61
CA GLY A 416 16.03 -7.95 6.15
C GLY A 416 17.05 -8.56 5.18
N SER A 417 16.87 -8.38 3.89
CA SER A 417 17.58 -9.13 2.85
C SER A 417 18.79 -8.36 2.32
N ASN A 418 19.87 -9.09 2.02
CA ASN A 418 21.04 -8.55 1.31
C ASN A 418 20.80 -8.37 -0.20
N GLN A 419 19.60 -8.65 -0.69
CA GLN A 419 19.22 -8.55 -2.08
C GLN A 419 18.48 -7.23 -2.33
N THR A 420 18.82 -6.52 -3.40
CA THR A 420 18.07 -5.33 -3.82
C THR A 420 16.79 -5.71 -4.55
N PHE A 421 15.67 -5.18 -4.06
CA PHE A 421 14.34 -5.32 -4.68
C PHE A 421 13.88 -3.99 -5.25
N LEU A 422 13.32 -4.00 -6.45
CA LEU A 422 12.71 -2.85 -7.08
C LEU A 422 11.19 -3.01 -7.00
N LEU A 423 10.53 -2.19 -6.17
CA LEU A 423 9.08 -2.27 -5.99
C LEU A 423 8.35 -1.71 -7.22
N LYS A 424 8.00 -2.60 -8.15
CA LYS A 424 7.36 -2.27 -9.42
C LYS A 424 5.87 -2.00 -9.29
N THR A 425 5.21 -2.73 -8.39
CA THR A 425 3.78 -2.55 -8.11
C THR A 425 3.54 -2.65 -6.62
N TYR A 426 2.90 -1.64 -6.07
CA TYR A 426 2.37 -1.66 -4.71
C TYR A 426 0.90 -1.29 -4.81
N PHE A 427 0.02 -2.25 -4.53
CA PHE A 427 -1.43 -2.04 -4.53
C PHE A 427 -2.02 -2.78 -3.33
N CYS A 428 -1.66 -2.28 -2.15
CA CYS A 428 -2.04 -2.85 -0.86
C CYS A 428 -2.79 -1.83 -0.02
N LEU A 429 -3.48 -2.32 1.01
CA LEU A 429 -4.16 -1.50 2.02
C LEU A 429 -5.11 -0.51 1.34
N ASP A 430 -5.01 0.77 1.70
CA ASP A 430 -5.66 1.92 1.11
C ASP A 430 -5.87 1.84 -0.42
N MET A 431 -4.84 1.43 -1.15
CA MET A 431 -4.90 1.40 -2.62
C MET A 431 -5.93 0.38 -3.12
N ASN A 432 -6.06 -0.74 -2.40
CA ASN A 432 -7.01 -1.80 -2.66
C ASN A 432 -8.25 -1.72 -1.75
N ASP A 433 -8.52 -0.60 -1.08
CA ASP A 433 -9.65 -0.46 -0.15
C ASP A 433 -10.84 0.30 -0.76
N GLN A 434 -12.06 -0.14 -0.46
CA GLN A 434 -13.30 0.57 -0.80
C GLN A 434 -14.30 0.50 0.34
N LEU A 435 -15.14 1.54 0.45
CA LEU A 435 -16.25 1.59 1.41
C LEU A 435 -17.55 1.14 0.74
N ILE A 436 -18.14 0.07 1.25
CA ILE A 436 -19.49 -0.39 0.88
C ILE A 436 -20.49 0.24 1.85
N GLY A 437 -21.40 1.06 1.30
CA GLY A 437 -22.44 1.75 2.08
C GLY A 437 -21.87 2.68 3.15
N ASP A 438 -20.75 3.35 2.85
CA ASP A 438 -20.03 4.32 3.69
C ASP A 438 -19.58 3.79 5.07
N LYS A 439 -19.56 2.47 5.27
CA LYS A 439 -19.30 1.87 6.59
C LYS A 439 -18.44 0.62 6.57
N ILE A 440 -18.51 -0.17 5.51
CA ILE A 440 -17.85 -1.48 5.47
C ILE A 440 -16.67 -1.40 4.52
N HIS A 441 -15.46 -1.43 5.08
CA HIS A 441 -14.24 -1.59 4.29
C HIS A 441 -14.23 -2.95 3.59
N ALA A 442 -13.84 -2.97 2.32
CA ALA A 442 -13.70 -4.17 1.52
C ALA A 442 -12.58 -3.99 0.50
N PRO A 443 -11.95 -5.09 0.04
CA PRO A 443 -11.01 -5.01 -1.06
C PRO A 443 -11.72 -4.56 -2.35
N VAL A 444 -11.08 -3.71 -3.15
CA VAL A 444 -11.50 -3.38 -4.52
C VAL A 444 -11.36 -4.62 -5.39
N HIS A 445 -10.15 -5.18 -5.41
CA HIS A 445 -9.80 -6.36 -6.19
C HIS A 445 -9.54 -7.55 -5.26
N ARG A 446 -10.29 -8.63 -5.49
CA ARG A 446 -10.17 -9.90 -4.75
C ARG A 446 -9.38 -10.96 -5.51
N ALA A 447 -8.98 -10.67 -6.74
CA ALA A 447 -8.24 -11.57 -7.59
C ALA A 447 -7.24 -10.78 -8.46
N MET A 448 -6.01 -11.30 -8.52
CA MET A 448 -4.88 -10.67 -9.20
C MET A 448 -4.07 -11.74 -9.89
N VAL A 449 -3.54 -11.39 -11.06
CA VAL A 449 -2.65 -12.26 -11.84
C VAL A 449 -1.40 -11.54 -12.27
N PHE A 450 -0.32 -12.29 -12.36
CA PHE A 450 0.90 -11.95 -13.06
C PHE A 450 0.82 -12.52 -14.47
N ASP A 451 0.84 -11.66 -15.49
CA ASP A 451 1.06 -12.06 -16.88
C ASP A 451 2.54 -12.40 -17.02
N ILE A 452 2.87 -13.70 -17.05
CA ILE A 452 4.25 -14.19 -17.00
C ILE A 452 5.04 -13.71 -18.22
N LYS A 453 4.37 -13.58 -19.38
CA LYS A 453 4.97 -13.18 -20.65
C LYS A 453 5.27 -11.69 -20.66
N MET A 454 4.31 -10.89 -20.22
CA MET A 454 4.42 -9.42 -20.19
C MET A 454 5.14 -8.90 -18.94
N ARG A 455 5.35 -9.75 -17.93
CA ARG A 455 5.90 -9.39 -16.61
C ARG A 455 5.17 -8.23 -15.95
N SER A 456 3.85 -8.31 -15.97
CA SER A 456 2.98 -7.25 -15.42
C SER A 456 1.87 -7.85 -14.58
N VAL A 457 1.44 -7.11 -13.55
CA VAL A 457 0.33 -7.50 -12.68
C VAL A 457 -0.96 -6.88 -13.20
N LYS A 458 -2.06 -7.64 -13.14
CA LYS A 458 -3.39 -7.22 -13.60
C LYS A 458 -4.48 -7.70 -12.64
N PRO A 459 -5.56 -6.93 -12.46
CA PRO A 459 -6.76 -7.45 -11.82
C PRO A 459 -7.39 -8.54 -12.69
N ALA A 460 -8.10 -9.46 -12.06
CA ALA A 460 -8.69 -10.60 -12.76
C ALA A 460 -10.02 -11.03 -12.14
N SER A 461 -10.86 -11.64 -12.96
CA SER A 461 -12.01 -12.43 -12.51
C SER A 461 -11.71 -13.90 -12.81
N ILE A 462 -11.55 -14.69 -11.76
CA ILE A 462 -11.13 -16.09 -11.84
C ILE A 462 -12.29 -16.96 -11.40
N THR A 463 -12.89 -17.69 -12.34
CA THR A 463 -13.99 -18.60 -12.02
C THR A 463 -13.50 -19.82 -11.23
N PRO A 464 -14.38 -20.48 -10.45
CA PRO A 464 -13.97 -21.65 -9.67
C PRO A 464 -13.45 -22.85 -10.47
N ALA A 465 -13.80 -22.94 -11.76
CA ALA A 465 -13.27 -23.95 -12.66
C ALA A 465 -11.77 -23.76 -12.94
N ALA A 466 -11.27 -22.52 -12.79
CA ALA A 466 -9.88 -22.16 -13.04
C ALA A 466 -8.94 -22.34 -11.83
N TRP A 467 -9.44 -22.71 -10.64
CA TRP A 467 -8.65 -22.76 -9.39
C TRP A 467 -7.59 -23.89 -9.31
N GLY A 468 -7.19 -24.44 -10.45
CA GLY A 468 -6.20 -25.48 -10.58
C GLY A 468 -6.68 -26.83 -10.02
N PRO A 469 -5.98 -27.92 -10.33
CA PRO A 469 -6.40 -29.25 -9.90
C PRO A 469 -6.39 -29.39 -8.37
N LEU A 470 -7.26 -30.28 -7.88
CA LEU A 470 -7.29 -30.77 -6.50
C LEU A 470 -7.46 -29.67 -5.42
N LEU A 471 -8.18 -28.58 -5.70
CA LEU A 471 -8.31 -27.47 -4.76
C LEU A 471 -8.90 -27.89 -3.41
N VAL A 472 -9.88 -28.80 -3.39
CA VAL A 472 -10.50 -29.23 -2.13
C VAL A 472 -9.48 -29.95 -1.23
N LEU A 473 -8.60 -30.76 -1.82
CA LEU A 473 -7.51 -31.43 -1.12
C LEU A 473 -6.41 -30.45 -0.70
N ARG A 474 -6.03 -29.51 -1.58
CA ARG A 474 -5.10 -28.41 -1.25
C ARG A 474 -5.62 -27.55 -0.12
N ASN A 475 -6.91 -27.21 -0.11
CA ASN A 475 -7.54 -26.47 0.98
C ASN A 475 -7.56 -27.25 2.30
N ALA A 476 -7.68 -28.59 2.26
CA ALA A 476 -7.58 -29.43 3.45
C ALA A 476 -6.19 -29.36 4.11
N SER A 477 -5.12 -29.12 3.31
CA SER A 477 -3.75 -28.98 3.82
C SER A 477 -3.57 -27.79 4.77
N LEU A 478 -4.42 -26.75 4.69
CA LEU A 478 -4.42 -25.62 5.63
C LEU A 478 -4.68 -26.03 7.08
N TYR A 479 -5.19 -27.23 7.30
CA TYR A 479 -5.51 -27.78 8.62
C TYR A 479 -4.55 -28.91 9.03
N ALA A 480 -3.46 -29.11 8.30
CA ALA A 480 -2.47 -30.13 8.61
C ALA A 480 -1.81 -29.92 9.98
N LEU A 481 -1.31 -31.02 10.54
CA LEU A 481 -0.41 -31.06 11.68
C LEU A 481 0.90 -30.39 11.30
N SER A 482 1.16 -29.22 11.88
CA SER A 482 2.50 -28.66 11.90
C SER A 482 2.76 -27.93 13.22
N GLU A 483 3.92 -28.17 13.80
CA GLU A 483 4.41 -27.42 14.98
C GLU A 483 4.73 -25.96 14.58
N THR A 484 5.14 -25.74 13.33
CA THR A 484 5.41 -24.43 12.71
C THR A 484 4.76 -24.35 11.32
N PRO A 485 3.91 -23.34 11.01
CA PRO A 485 3.30 -23.24 9.69
C PRO A 485 4.34 -22.88 8.62
N HIS A 486 4.41 -23.68 7.55
CA HIS A 486 5.33 -23.51 6.43
C HIS A 486 4.61 -23.26 5.11
N MET A 487 5.25 -22.56 4.18
CA MET A 487 4.67 -22.27 2.87
C MET A 487 4.94 -23.42 1.92
N SER A 488 3.91 -23.89 1.21
CA SER A 488 4.04 -25.03 0.31
C SER A 488 4.42 -24.56 -1.10
N ASN A 489 5.64 -24.86 -1.57
CA ASN A 489 5.97 -24.71 -2.99
C ASN A 489 5.30 -25.81 -3.79
N ILE A 490 4.32 -25.44 -4.61
CA ILE A 490 3.53 -26.38 -5.43
C ILE A 490 4.10 -26.60 -6.82
N LEU A 491 5.16 -25.89 -7.22
CA LEU A 491 5.73 -25.98 -8.55
C LEU A 491 7.21 -26.39 -8.45
N ASP A 492 7.58 -27.45 -9.18
CA ASP A 492 8.99 -27.75 -9.40
C ASP A 492 9.62 -26.66 -10.28
N PRO A 493 10.66 -25.95 -9.81
CA PRO A 493 11.12 -24.74 -10.50
C PRO A 493 11.76 -24.96 -11.87
N LEU A 494 12.13 -26.19 -12.23
CA LEU A 494 12.83 -26.49 -13.48
C LEU A 494 11.95 -27.26 -14.47
N SER A 495 11.17 -28.23 -13.98
CA SER A 495 10.30 -29.05 -14.82
C SER A 495 8.90 -28.47 -14.98
N HIS A 496 8.55 -27.44 -14.22
CA HIS A 496 7.24 -26.79 -14.18
C HIS A 496 6.09 -27.76 -13.88
N ARG A 497 6.39 -28.87 -13.21
CA ARG A 497 5.40 -29.84 -12.74
C ARG A 497 4.78 -29.33 -11.45
N LEU A 498 3.46 -29.45 -11.35
CA LEU A 498 2.79 -29.30 -10.07
C LEU A 498 3.13 -30.49 -9.18
N CYS A 499 3.49 -30.22 -7.93
CA CYS A 499 3.91 -31.20 -6.95
C CYS A 499 3.23 -30.90 -5.60
N PHE A 500 2.18 -31.67 -5.28
CA PHE A 500 1.51 -31.56 -3.98
C PHE A 500 2.06 -32.61 -3.03
N LYS A 501 2.64 -32.15 -1.92
CA LYS A 501 3.26 -33.03 -0.92
C LYS A 501 2.22 -33.65 0.01
N PRO A 502 2.46 -34.87 0.53
CA PRO A 502 1.63 -35.47 1.56
C PRO A 502 1.53 -34.58 2.81
N PHE A 503 0.36 -34.60 3.44
CA PHE A 503 0.12 -33.95 4.73
C PHE A 503 -0.78 -34.81 5.62
N MET A 504 -0.72 -34.61 6.93
CA MET A 504 -1.57 -35.29 7.90
C MET A 504 -2.39 -34.29 8.68
N ILE A 505 -3.67 -34.58 8.94
CA ILE A 505 -4.52 -33.76 9.82
C ILE A 505 -4.74 -34.53 11.11
N HIS A 506 -4.63 -33.86 12.25
CA HIS A 506 -4.90 -34.48 13.55
C HIS A 506 -6.35 -34.97 13.62
N TRP A 507 -6.58 -36.19 14.11
CA TRP A 507 -7.92 -36.81 14.13
C TRP A 507 -8.98 -35.92 14.81
N LYS A 508 -8.65 -35.24 15.91
CA LYS A 508 -9.58 -34.30 16.58
C LYS A 508 -10.01 -33.16 15.64
N LYS A 509 -9.06 -32.65 14.85
CA LYS A 509 -9.32 -31.59 13.88
C LYS A 509 -10.12 -32.12 12.70
N MET A 510 -9.86 -33.36 12.25
CA MET A 510 -10.69 -34.02 11.25
C MET A 510 -12.15 -34.16 11.71
N VAL A 511 -12.39 -34.59 12.95
CA VAL A 511 -13.74 -34.70 13.53
C VAL A 511 -14.44 -33.34 13.57
N GLU A 512 -13.74 -32.28 14.02
CA GLU A 512 -14.26 -30.91 14.02
C GLU A 512 -14.65 -30.45 12.61
N LEU A 513 -13.75 -30.61 11.64
CA LEU A 513 -13.96 -30.20 10.26
C LEU A 513 -15.08 -30.99 9.59
N ALA A 514 -15.17 -32.31 9.81
CA ALA A 514 -16.19 -33.17 9.21
C ALA A 514 -17.62 -32.77 9.60
N GLN A 515 -17.79 -32.06 10.72
CA GLN A 515 -19.11 -31.59 11.18
C GLN A 515 -19.57 -30.30 10.50
N LEU A 516 -18.72 -29.62 9.71
CA LEU A 516 -19.02 -28.30 9.14
C LEU A 516 -19.95 -28.35 7.93
N ALA A 517 -19.97 -29.44 7.17
CA ALA A 517 -20.73 -29.57 5.92
C ALA A 517 -22.22 -29.18 6.07
N SER A 518 -22.83 -29.47 7.22
CA SER A 518 -24.24 -29.19 7.53
C SER A 518 -24.49 -27.90 8.33
N LYS A 519 -23.46 -27.15 8.72
CA LYS A 519 -23.62 -25.96 9.59
C LYS A 519 -24.05 -24.73 8.80
N ALA A 520 -24.83 -23.84 9.41
CA ALA A 520 -25.23 -22.57 8.80
C ALA A 520 -24.03 -21.64 8.53
N LYS A 521 -24.18 -20.70 7.56
CA LYS A 521 -23.14 -19.74 7.16
C LYS A 521 -22.54 -18.97 8.35
N ALA A 522 -23.36 -18.58 9.32
CA ALA A 522 -22.92 -17.91 10.55
C ALA A 522 -21.91 -18.72 11.39
N ARG A 523 -22.00 -20.07 11.38
CA ARG A 523 -21.01 -20.93 12.05
C ARG A 523 -19.75 -21.10 11.22
N LEU A 524 -19.87 -21.16 9.90
CA LEU A 524 -18.73 -21.23 9.00
C LEU A 524 -17.91 -19.93 9.01
N ALA A 525 -18.55 -18.78 9.24
CA ALA A 525 -17.91 -17.47 9.32
C ALA A 525 -16.80 -17.40 10.39
N LEU A 526 -16.86 -18.26 11.42
CA LEU A 526 -15.81 -18.38 12.45
C LEU A 526 -14.47 -18.88 11.90
N TYR A 527 -14.44 -19.42 10.68
CA TYR A 527 -13.22 -19.85 10.00
C TYR A 527 -12.62 -18.76 9.09
N SER A 528 -13.27 -17.60 8.97
CA SER A 528 -12.72 -16.43 8.29
C SER A 528 -12.20 -15.40 9.29
N LYS A 529 -11.19 -14.63 8.88
CA LYS A 529 -10.71 -13.47 9.65
C LYS A 529 -11.48 -12.18 9.31
N THR A 530 -12.15 -12.15 8.16
CA THR A 530 -12.88 -11.02 7.56
C THR A 530 -14.22 -11.52 7.01
N PRO A 531 -15.10 -12.07 7.88
CA PRO A 531 -16.28 -12.83 7.45
C PRO A 531 -17.31 -12.01 6.65
N GLN A 532 -17.31 -10.68 6.80
CA GLN A 532 -18.19 -9.77 6.05
C GLN A 532 -17.77 -9.63 4.58
N GLN A 533 -16.50 -9.91 4.25
CA GLN A 533 -15.90 -9.78 2.93
C GLN A 533 -15.76 -11.12 2.19
N GLU A 534 -16.19 -12.24 2.79
CA GLU A 534 -16.11 -13.56 2.15
C GLU A 534 -17.28 -13.82 1.20
N SER A 535 -16.97 -14.35 0.01
CA SER A 535 -17.97 -14.77 -0.97
C SER A 535 -18.62 -16.12 -0.59
N ASP A 536 -19.70 -16.49 -1.29
CA ASP A 536 -20.29 -17.83 -1.16
C ASP A 536 -19.32 -18.95 -1.57
N HIS A 537 -18.34 -18.67 -2.43
CA HIS A 537 -17.36 -19.67 -2.81
C HIS A 537 -16.46 -20.09 -1.64
N PHE A 538 -16.11 -19.17 -0.73
CA PHE A 538 -15.37 -19.51 0.50
C PHE A 538 -16.15 -20.55 1.32
N TYR A 539 -17.43 -20.31 1.55
CA TYR A 539 -18.29 -21.19 2.34
C TYR A 539 -18.52 -22.55 1.65
N ASN A 540 -18.71 -22.55 0.33
CA ASN A 540 -18.86 -23.77 -0.45
C ASN A 540 -17.59 -24.62 -0.45
N LEU A 541 -16.41 -24.00 -0.61
CA LEU A 541 -15.13 -24.68 -0.51
C LEU A 541 -14.94 -25.31 0.87
N LEU A 542 -15.27 -24.58 1.95
CA LEU A 542 -15.19 -25.11 3.32
C LEU A 542 -16.11 -26.32 3.54
N ARG A 543 -17.32 -26.33 2.97
CA ARG A 543 -18.23 -27.50 3.02
C ARG A 543 -17.67 -28.68 2.25
N ARG A 544 -17.09 -28.47 1.07
CA ARG A 544 -16.48 -29.56 0.29
C ARG A 544 -15.26 -30.13 0.99
N THR A 545 -14.41 -29.27 1.55
CA THR A 545 -13.27 -29.70 2.37
C THR A 545 -13.75 -30.48 3.60
N SER A 546 -14.83 -30.05 4.25
CA SER A 546 -15.48 -30.79 5.34
C SER A 546 -15.92 -32.20 4.90
N GLY A 547 -16.58 -32.31 3.74
CA GLY A 547 -16.98 -33.60 3.17
C GLY A 547 -15.80 -34.52 2.84
N LEU A 548 -14.75 -33.98 2.22
CA LEU A 548 -13.52 -34.71 1.90
C LEU A 548 -12.83 -35.23 3.17
N VAL A 549 -12.66 -34.37 4.17
CA VAL A 549 -12.04 -34.73 5.45
C VAL A 549 -12.88 -35.76 6.21
N GLY A 550 -14.21 -35.63 6.18
CA GLY A 550 -15.12 -36.63 6.74
C GLY A 550 -14.99 -37.99 6.05
N TYR A 551 -14.86 -38.01 4.72
CA TYR A 551 -14.58 -39.24 3.99
C TYR A 551 -13.23 -39.85 4.37
N MET A 552 -12.15 -39.06 4.40
CA MET A 552 -10.82 -39.54 4.81
C MET A 552 -10.85 -40.14 6.21
N LEU A 553 -11.58 -39.50 7.14
CA LEU A 553 -11.70 -39.95 8.52
C LEU A 553 -12.42 -41.31 8.65
N VAL A 554 -13.51 -41.51 7.90
CA VAL A 554 -14.32 -42.74 7.98
C VAL A 554 -13.71 -43.89 7.17
N SER A 555 -13.16 -43.58 5.99
CA SER A 555 -12.61 -44.60 5.09
C SER A 555 -11.17 -44.99 5.41
N GLY A 556 -10.44 -44.15 6.15
CA GLY A 556 -8.99 -44.30 6.31
C GLY A 556 -8.21 -44.02 5.02
N ASN A 557 -8.85 -43.44 4.00
CA ASN A 557 -8.24 -43.18 2.71
C ASN A 557 -7.14 -42.11 2.80
N ASP A 558 -5.93 -42.48 2.38
CA ASP A 558 -4.82 -41.57 2.13
C ASP A 558 -4.66 -41.38 0.61
N PHE A 559 -4.94 -40.17 0.12
CA PHE A 559 -4.81 -39.84 -1.30
C PHE A 559 -3.36 -39.84 -1.79
N PHE A 560 -2.38 -39.71 -0.89
CA PHE A 560 -0.97 -39.60 -1.24
C PHE A 560 -0.26 -40.95 -1.24
N GLU A 561 -0.70 -41.90 -0.40
CA GLU A 561 -0.03 -43.19 -0.18
C GLU A 561 1.49 -43.02 0.06
N GLY A 562 1.86 -41.97 0.79
CA GLY A 562 3.27 -41.60 1.06
C GLY A 562 4.05 -41.00 -0.13
N ARG A 563 3.40 -40.65 -1.25
CA ARG A 563 4.04 -40.05 -2.43
C ARG A 563 3.43 -38.70 -2.80
N ASN A 564 4.18 -37.89 -3.54
CA ASN A 564 3.68 -36.62 -4.05
C ASN A 564 2.62 -36.85 -5.14
N LEU A 565 1.65 -35.95 -5.23
CA LEU A 565 0.75 -35.87 -6.38
C LEU A 565 1.38 -34.95 -7.42
N GLU A 566 1.59 -35.48 -8.62
CA GLU A 566 2.37 -34.82 -9.67
C GLU A 566 1.54 -34.62 -10.94
N LEU A 567 1.56 -33.41 -11.48
CA LEU A 567 0.89 -33.07 -12.74
C LEU A 567 1.80 -32.24 -13.65
N SER A 568 1.68 -32.44 -14.96
CA SER A 568 2.25 -31.55 -15.98
C SER A 568 1.15 -30.88 -16.79
N LEU A 569 1.38 -29.66 -17.26
CA LEU A 569 0.48 -29.01 -18.20
C LEU A 569 0.66 -29.66 -19.58
N ASP A 570 -0.43 -30.15 -20.17
CA ASP A 570 -0.48 -30.52 -21.59
C ASP A 570 -1.04 -29.31 -22.33
N VAL A 571 -0.17 -28.50 -22.93
CA VAL A 571 -0.56 -27.25 -23.62
C VAL A 571 -1.39 -27.53 -24.87
N THR A 572 -1.22 -28.69 -25.51
CA THR A 572 -2.03 -29.09 -26.67
C THR A 572 -3.46 -29.41 -26.25
N LYS A 573 -3.62 -30.16 -25.15
CA LYS A 573 -4.93 -30.52 -24.61
C LYS A 573 -5.52 -29.48 -23.66
N LYS A 574 -4.77 -28.42 -23.35
CA LYS A 574 -5.18 -27.35 -22.43
C LYS A 574 -5.65 -27.91 -21.08
N GLN A 575 -4.85 -28.77 -20.48
CA GLN A 575 -5.20 -29.39 -19.19
C GLN A 575 -3.99 -29.87 -18.38
N TRP A 576 -4.14 -29.88 -17.06
CA TRP A 576 -3.20 -30.53 -16.15
C TRP A 576 -3.37 -32.05 -16.18
N THR A 577 -2.36 -32.75 -16.66
CA THR A 577 -2.34 -34.21 -16.80
C THR A 577 -1.56 -34.85 -15.64
N PRO A 578 -2.14 -35.82 -14.93
CA PRO A 578 -1.46 -36.50 -13.84
C PRO A 578 -0.29 -37.35 -14.36
N LEU A 579 0.79 -37.40 -13.58
CA LEU A 579 2.03 -38.11 -13.92
C LEU A 579 2.21 -39.43 -13.17
N ASN A 580 1.36 -39.70 -12.18
CA ASN A 580 1.41 -40.93 -11.40
C ASN A 580 0.01 -41.48 -11.05
N PRO A 581 -0.10 -42.79 -10.73
CA PRO A 581 -1.39 -43.44 -10.47
C PRO A 581 -2.17 -42.84 -9.29
N GLN A 582 -1.48 -42.38 -8.25
CA GLN A 582 -2.10 -41.73 -7.09
C GLN A 582 -2.81 -40.45 -7.49
N THR A 583 -2.18 -39.64 -8.37
CA THR A 583 -2.77 -38.40 -8.87
C THR A 583 -3.95 -38.66 -9.80
N GLU A 584 -3.86 -39.70 -10.64
CA GLU A 584 -4.99 -40.20 -11.44
C GLU A 584 -6.19 -40.59 -10.56
N SER A 585 -5.93 -41.32 -9.46
CA SER A 585 -6.97 -41.72 -8.49
C SER A 585 -7.59 -40.49 -7.81
N ALA A 586 -6.76 -39.57 -7.31
CA ALA A 586 -7.21 -38.35 -6.68
C ALA A 586 -8.05 -37.47 -7.63
N LYS A 587 -7.64 -37.32 -8.90
CA LYS A 587 -8.41 -36.58 -9.92
C LYS A 587 -9.74 -37.24 -10.29
N LYS A 588 -9.92 -38.55 -10.08
CA LYS A 588 -11.20 -39.23 -10.35
C LYS A 588 -12.18 -39.14 -9.18
N HIS A 589 -11.70 -38.78 -8.00
CA HIS A 589 -12.52 -38.75 -6.80
C HIS A 589 -13.37 -37.47 -6.70
N GLN A 590 -14.70 -37.61 -6.69
CA GLN A 590 -15.65 -36.48 -6.72
C GLN A 590 -15.48 -35.46 -5.59
N LEU A 591 -15.04 -35.90 -4.40
CA LEU A 591 -14.80 -35.00 -3.26
C LEU A 591 -13.44 -34.28 -3.32
N ALA A 592 -12.50 -34.75 -4.14
CA ALA A 592 -11.18 -34.14 -4.30
C ALA A 592 -11.12 -33.13 -5.46
N LEU A 593 -12.10 -33.20 -6.38
CA LEU A 593 -12.23 -32.32 -7.53
C LEU A 593 -12.74 -30.91 -7.17
N ASN A 594 -12.48 -29.96 -8.08
CA ASN A 594 -13.12 -28.65 -8.09
C ASN A 594 -14.62 -28.79 -8.43
N TYR A 595 -15.36 -27.67 -8.37
CA TYR A 595 -16.82 -27.59 -8.53
C TYR A 595 -17.41 -28.63 -9.48
#